data_AF-A0A9Q1BZ31-F1
#
_entry.id   AF-A0A9Q1BZ31-F1
#
_cell.length_a   1.000
_cell.length_b   1.000
_cell.length_c   1.000
_cell.angle_alpha   90.00
_cell.angle_beta   90.00
_cell.angle_gamma   90.00
#
_symmetry.space_group_name_H-M   'P 1'
#
loop_
_entity.id
_entity.type
_entity.pdbx_description
1 polymer ?
#
loop_
_entity_poly.entity_id
_entity_poly.type
_entity_poly.pdbx_seq_one_letter_code
_entity_poly.pdbx_strand_id
1 'polypeptide(L)' 'MERYAFNSRNQKEGEPLSMYIACLRDLANTCKFGDLKDLLLTDRTVCGLRNNSLRKTLLRETKLTLEKAVESFDKVS' A
#
# COMPACT_ATOMS: atom_id res chain seq x y z
N MET A 1 6.39 -15.88 -9.23
CA MET A 1 5.85 -14.82 -10.12
C MET A 1 5.03 -13.80 -9.31
N GLU A 2 4.44 -14.23 -8.17
CA GLU A 2 3.58 -13.40 -7.33
C GLU A 2 4.31 -12.23 -6.66
N ARG A 3 5.56 -12.43 -6.22
CA ARG A 3 6.36 -11.32 -5.64
C ARG A 3 6.62 -10.20 -6.64
N TYR A 4 6.80 -10.55 -7.91
CA TYR A 4 6.91 -9.55 -8.98
C TYR A 4 5.57 -8.83 -9.18
N ALA A 5 4.45 -9.57 -9.22
CA ALA A 5 3.12 -8.97 -9.34
C ALA A 5 2.81 -8.01 -8.18
N PHE A 6 3.13 -8.41 -6.94
CA PHE A 6 3.02 -7.57 -5.75
C PHE A 6 3.86 -6.30 -5.87
N ASN A 7 5.15 -6.43 -6.21
CA ASN A 7 6.07 -5.29 -6.27
C ASN A 7 5.81 -4.34 -7.45
N SER A 8 5.18 -4.82 -8.51
CA SER A 8 4.80 -4.03 -9.69
C SER A 8 3.40 -3.41 -9.58
N ARG A 9 2.66 -3.69 -8.51
CA ARG A 9 1.28 -3.24 -8.33
C ARG A 9 1.22 -1.79 -7.81
N ASN A 10 0.84 -0.87 -8.69
CA ASN A 10 0.55 0.54 -8.37
C ASN A 10 -0.95 0.83 -8.48
N GLN A 11 -1.45 1.80 -7.71
CA GLN A 11 -2.85 2.24 -7.73
C GLN A 11 -3.23 2.71 -9.14
N LYS A 12 -4.35 2.19 -9.66
CA LYS A 12 -4.87 2.59 -10.97
C LYS A 12 -5.59 3.94 -10.90
N GLU A 13 -5.77 4.58 -12.04
CA GLU A 13 -6.60 5.78 -12.12
C GLU A 13 -8.06 5.45 -11.76
N GLY A 14 -8.66 6.29 -10.91
CA GLY A 14 -10.02 6.09 -10.40
C GLY A 14 -10.18 4.90 -9.42
N GLU A 15 -9.11 4.18 -9.09
CA GLU A 15 -9.19 3.05 -8.17
C GLU A 15 -9.26 3.53 -6.71
N PRO A 16 -10.31 3.13 -5.95
CA PRO A 16 -10.38 3.42 -4.53
C PRO A 16 -9.21 2.80 -3.78
N LEU A 17 -8.70 3.50 -2.76
CA LEU A 17 -7.59 2.99 -1.95
C LEU A 17 -7.91 1.62 -1.33
N SER A 18 -9.13 1.43 -0.84
CA SER A 18 -9.57 0.18 -0.24
C SER A 18 -9.44 -1.01 -1.20
N MET A 19 -9.78 -0.82 -2.48
CA MET A 19 -9.59 -1.82 -3.53
C MET A 19 -8.12 -2.06 -3.84
N TYR A 20 -7.31 -1.00 -3.90
CA TYR A 20 -5.87 -1.13 -4.10
C TYR A 20 -5.21 -1.96 -2.99
N ILE A 21 -5.51 -1.67 -1.72
CA ILE A 21 -4.99 -2.40 -0.55
C ILE A 21 -5.51 -3.85 -0.54
N ALA A 22 -6.78 -4.08 -0.87
CA ALA A 22 -7.33 -5.44 -0.97
C ALA A 22 -6.56 -6.28 -1.99
N CYS A 23 -6.32 -5.76 -3.19
CA CYS A 23 -5.50 -6.44 -4.20
C CYS A 23 -4.08 -6.72 -3.71
N LEU A 24 -3.44 -5.78 -3.01
CA LEU A 24 -2.11 -6.00 -2.45
C LEU A 24 -2.11 -7.11 -1.38
N ARG A 25 -3.13 -7.16 -0.51
CA ARG A 25 -3.29 -8.22 0.50
C ARG A 25 -3.44 -9.60 -0.15
N ASP A 26 -4.23 -9.70 -1.21
CA ASP A 26 -4.42 -10.95 -1.94
C ASP A 26 -3.12 -11.43 -2.60
N LEU A 27 -2.37 -10.51 -3.22
CA LEU A 27 -1.05 -10.81 -3.78
C LEU A 27 -0.02 -11.17 -2.69
N ALA A 28 -0.05 -10.51 -1.54
CA ALA A 28 0.86 -10.79 -0.44
C ALA A 28 0.61 -12.18 0.18
N ASN A 29 -0.64 -12.64 0.22
CA ASN A 29 -1.01 -13.97 0.72
C ASN A 29 -0.33 -15.10 -0.07
N THR A 30 -0.14 -14.94 -1.38
CA THR A 30 0.51 -15.93 -2.24
C THR A 30 2.04 -15.82 -2.24
N CYS A 31 2.60 -14.69 -1.80
CA CYS A 31 4.04 -14.42 -1.81
C CYS A 31 4.85 -15.08 -0.67
N LYS A 32 4.17 -15.66 0.34
CA LYS A 32 4.77 -16.26 1.54
C LYS A 32 5.80 -15.34 2.21
N PHE A 33 5.39 -14.11 2.54
CA PHE A 33 6.28 -13.12 3.18
C PHE A 33 6.56 -13.38 4.66
N GLY A 34 5.80 -14.28 5.31
CA GLY A 34 5.95 -14.54 6.75
C GLY A 34 5.74 -13.27 7.57
N ASP A 35 6.57 -13.06 8.57
CA ASP A 35 6.48 -11.95 9.52
C ASP A 35 6.69 -10.56 8.87
N LEU A 36 7.25 -10.51 7.66
CA LEU A 36 7.47 -9.27 6.92
C LEU A 36 6.24 -8.79 6.16
N LYS A 37 5.14 -9.56 6.15
CA LYS A 37 3.96 -9.28 5.33
C LYS A 37 3.39 -7.88 5.56
N ASP A 38 3.23 -7.46 6.81
CA ASP A 38 2.60 -6.19 7.14
C ASP A 38 3.50 -4.99 6.82
N LEU A 39 4.82 -5.14 7.05
CA LEU A 39 5.82 -4.15 6.66
C LEU A 39 5.81 -3.95 5.14
N LEU A 40 5.90 -5.04 4.38
CA LEU A 40 5.93 -4.99 2.92
C LEU A 40 4.62 -4.47 2.33
N LEU A 41 3.47 -4.82 2.91
CA LEU A 41 2.16 -4.28 2.52
C LEU A 41 2.12 -2.76 2.72
N THR A 42 2.61 -2.27 3.85
CA THR A 42 2.67 -0.84 4.16
C THR A 42 3.57 -0.13 3.15
N ASP A 43 4.80 -0.60 2.97
CA ASP A 43 5.78 0.00 2.05
C ASP A 43 5.26 0.02 0.61
N ARG A 44 4.70 -1.10 0.14
CA ARG A 44 4.18 -1.21 -1.22
C ARG A 44 2.96 -0.34 -1.43
N THR A 45 2.06 -0.26 -0.45
CA THR A 45 0.89 0.62 -0.49
C THR A 45 1.34 2.05 -0.71
N VAL A 46 2.24 2.57 0.13
CA VAL A 46 2.75 3.96 0.02
C VAL A 46 3.47 4.19 -1.30
N CYS A 47 4.41 3.31 -1.67
CA CYS A 47 5.21 3.48 -2.88
C CYS A 47 4.34 3.49 -4.15
N GLY A 48 3.30 2.66 -4.19
CA GLY A 48 2.42 2.53 -5.35
C GLY A 48 1.23 3.48 -5.38
N LEU A 49 1.09 4.40 -4.41
CA LEU A 49 0.07 5.44 -4.45
C LEU A 49 0.24 6.35 -5.65
N ARG A 50 -0.89 6.69 -6.29
CA ARG A 50 -0.94 7.67 -7.38
C ARG A 50 -0.90 9.10 -6.87
N ASN A 51 -1.48 9.38 -5.70
CA ASN A 51 -1.47 10.71 -5.09
C ASN A 51 -0.06 11.03 -4.55
N ASN A 52 0.72 11.79 -5.32
CA ASN A 52 2.09 12.16 -4.99
C ASN A 52 2.20 13.01 -3.71
N SER A 53 1.24 13.89 -3.45
CA SER A 53 1.25 14.76 -2.26
C SER A 53 1.00 13.96 -0.98
N LEU A 54 0.02 13.05 -1.03
CA LEU A 54 -0.26 12.15 0.07
C LEU A 54 0.88 11.16 0.29
N ARG A 55 1.44 10.58 -0.78
CA ARG A 55 2.63 9.72 -0.70
C ARG A 55 3.80 10.43 -0.02
N LYS A 56 4.09 11.69 -0.38
CA LYS A 56 5.14 12.48 0.26
C LYS A 56 4.88 12.74 1.75
N THR A 57 3.62 12.91 2.13
CA THR A 57 3.21 13.09 3.53
C THR A 57 3.47 11.80 4.31
N LEU A 58 2.96 10.68 3.80
CA LEU A 58 3.12 9.34 4.40
C LEU A 58 4.58 8.91 4.55
N LEU A 59 5.44 9.23 3.57
CA LEU A 59 6.88 8.93 3.62
C LEU A 59 7.63 9.71 4.71
N ARG A 60 7.03 10.76 5.30
CA ARG A 60 7.62 11.50 6.42
C ARG A 60 7.24 10.91 7.78
N GLU A 61 6.25 10.04 7.85
CA GLU A 61 5.88 9.37 9.10
C GLU A 61 6.89 8.28 9.47
N THR A 62 7.54 8.43 10.63
CA THR A 62 8.57 7.51 11.12
C THR A 62 8.04 6.16 11.65
N LYS A 63 6.74 6.07 11.93
CA LYS A 63 6.05 4.85 12.39
C LYS A 63 4.72 4.70 11.66
N LEU A 64 4.82 4.63 10.33
CA LEU A 64 3.67 4.37 9.49
C LEU A 64 3.24 2.91 9.61
N THR A 65 1.94 2.72 9.79
CA THR A 65 1.28 1.40 9.77
C THR A 65 0.25 1.45 8.64
N LEU A 66 -0.19 0.29 8.17
CA LEU A 66 -1.22 0.22 7.14
C LEU A 66 -2.49 0.96 7.57
N GLU A 67 -2.88 0.84 8.84
CA GLU A 67 -4.04 1.51 9.43
C GLU A 67 -3.90 3.03 9.37
N LYS A 68 -2.73 3.57 9.77
CA LYS A 68 -2.47 5.03 9.69
C LYS A 68 -2.43 5.52 8.25
N ALA A 69 -1.90 4.72 7.32
CA ALA A 69 -1.88 5.09 5.91
C ALA A 69 -3.29 5.19 5.32
N VAL A 70 -4.21 4.30 5.75
CA VAL A 70 -5.63 4.35 5.38
C VAL A 70 -6.32 5.56 6.00
N GLU A 71 -6.14 5.80 7.30
CA GLU A 71 -6.75 6.94 8.00
C GLU A 71 -6.34 8.29 7.37
N SER A 72 -5.05 8.43 7.02
CA SER A 72 -4.55 9.62 6.33
C SER A 72 -5.19 9.83 4.96
N PHE A 73 -5.69 8.78 4.30
CA PHE A 73 -6.39 8.86 3.02
C PHE A 73 -7.83 9.34 3.14
N ASP A 74 -8.54 8.86 4.16
CA ASP A 74 -9.93 9.24 4.44
C ASP A 74 -10.04 10.73 4.77
N LYS A 75 -8.95 11.36 5.24
CA LYS A 75 -8.87 12.80 5.49
C LYS A 75 -8.70 13.67 4.23
N VAL A 76 -8.36 13.07 3.09
CA VAL A 76 -8.05 13.81 1.84
C VAL A 76 -8.99 13.47 0.68
N SER A 77 -9.96 12.58 0.92
CA SER A 77 -11.03 12.22 -0.02
C SER A 77 -12.29 13.02 0.29
#